data_AF-A0A524LBF9-F1
#
_entry.id   AF-A0A524LBF9-F1
#
_cell.length_a   1.000
_cell.length_b   1.000
_cell.length_c   1.000
_cell.angle_alpha   90.00
_cell.angle_beta   90.00
_cell.angle_gamma   90.00
#
_symmetry.space_group_name_H-M   'P 1'
#
loop_
_entity.id
_entity.type
_entity.pdbx_description
1 polymer ?
#
loop_
_entity_poly.entity_id
_entity_poly.type
_entity_poly.pdbx_seq_one_letter_code
_entity_poly.pdbx_strand_id
1 'polypeptide(L)'
;MKKHDSKTKKVPDEPVSGHRYQGIAAKKSYVKAEGGSSRYKAQDPSTCMRVIRDGHDGQEFIISGDRGDTFAQVCKANWCFESVNRKSKWYIEDEHGNDVSDNPLQSVDGVFVLIPAYSSEIQKEEPNESDEYSSIHDSVEYYD
;
A
#
# COMPACT_ATOMS: atom_id res chain seq x y z
N MET A 1 -61.03 -17.56 -5.17
CA MET A 1 -60.14 -16.97 -4.13
C MET A 1 -59.07 -18.00 -3.77
N LYS A 2 -57.87 -17.90 -4.34
CA LYS A 2 -56.75 -18.82 -4.06
C LYS A 2 -55.73 -18.09 -3.17
N LYS A 3 -55.40 -18.69 -2.03
CA LYS A 3 -54.44 -18.19 -1.04
C LYS A 3 -53.02 -18.46 -1.54
N HIS A 4 -52.14 -17.46 -1.52
CA HIS A 4 -50.71 -17.63 -1.76
C HIS A 4 -49.99 -17.71 -0.43
N ASP A 5 -49.53 -18.91 -0.07
CA ASP A 5 -48.63 -19.16 1.05
C ASP A 5 -47.20 -18.77 0.64
N SER A 6 -46.65 -17.73 1.29
CA SER A 6 -45.26 -17.31 1.14
C SER A 6 -44.39 -18.05 2.17
N LYS A 7 -43.57 -18.98 1.69
CA LYS A 7 -42.67 -19.81 2.49
C LYS A 7 -41.30 -19.16 2.58
N THR A 8 -41.02 -18.47 3.69
CA THR A 8 -39.71 -17.86 3.98
C THR A 8 -38.70 -18.95 4.35
N LYS A 9 -37.65 -19.13 3.52
CA LYS A 9 -36.51 -19.99 3.83
C LYS A 9 -35.61 -19.28 4.86
N LYS A 10 -35.45 -19.87 6.04
CA LYS A 10 -34.39 -19.52 7.00
C LYS A 10 -33.05 -20.02 6.45
N VAL A 11 -32.07 -19.13 6.38
CA VAL A 11 -30.65 -19.43 6.12
C VAL A 11 -29.98 -19.71 7.47
N PRO A 12 -29.12 -20.72 7.61
CA PRO A 12 -28.41 -20.99 8.87
C PRO A 12 -27.25 -20.02 9.08
N ASP A 13 -27.16 -19.47 10.30
CA ASP A 13 -26.01 -18.75 10.86
C ASP A 13 -24.80 -19.70 10.97
N GLU A 14 -23.71 -19.39 10.27
CA GLU A 14 -22.41 -20.00 10.54
C GLU A 14 -21.66 -19.22 11.63
N PRO A 15 -21.03 -19.90 12.61
CA PRO A 15 -20.24 -19.26 13.64
C PRO A 15 -18.89 -18.78 13.09
N VAL A 16 -18.66 -17.47 13.23
CA VAL A 16 -17.39 -16.79 12.96
C VAL A 16 -16.27 -17.40 13.83
N SER A 17 -15.32 -18.05 13.16
CA SER A 17 -14.07 -18.55 13.74
C SER A 17 -13.24 -17.38 14.27
N GLY A 18 -13.23 -17.20 15.60
CA GLY A 18 -12.39 -16.25 16.30
C GLY A 18 -10.92 -16.69 16.27
N HIS A 19 -10.14 -16.19 15.32
CA HIS A 19 -8.69 -16.28 15.37
C HIS A 19 -8.12 -15.28 16.38
N ARG A 20 -7.76 -15.84 17.54
CA ARG A 20 -7.11 -15.20 18.67
C ARG A 20 -5.67 -14.83 18.26
N TYR A 21 -5.47 -13.59 17.80
CA TYR A 21 -4.13 -13.03 17.62
C TYR A 21 -3.42 -12.97 18.98
N GLN A 22 -2.46 -13.86 19.20
CA GLN A 22 -1.50 -13.71 20.29
C GLN A 22 -0.59 -12.54 19.94
N GLY A 23 -0.56 -11.54 20.82
CA GLY A 23 0.29 -10.36 20.68
C GLY A 23 1.76 -10.77 20.69
N ILE A 24 2.41 -10.66 19.53
CA ILE A 24 3.86 -10.77 19.42
C ILE A 24 4.41 -9.42 19.87
N ALA A 25 5.00 -9.40 21.06
CA ALA A 25 5.70 -8.23 21.57
C ALA A 25 6.90 -7.94 20.66
N ALA A 26 6.76 -6.97 19.75
CA ALA A 26 7.84 -6.44 18.94
C ALA A 26 8.92 -5.85 19.85
N LYS A 27 9.99 -6.62 20.06
CA LYS A 27 11.18 -6.15 20.78
C LYS A 27 11.89 -5.16 19.87
N LYS A 28 11.76 -3.86 20.16
CA LYS A 28 12.57 -2.81 19.55
C LYS A 28 14.03 -3.00 19.94
N SER A 29 14.82 -3.65 19.09
CA SER A 29 16.28 -3.68 19.20
C SER A 29 16.87 -2.49 18.45
N TYR A 30 17.17 -1.41 19.16
CA TYR A 30 18.01 -0.34 18.64
C TYR A 30 19.47 -0.80 18.66
N VAL A 31 20.08 -0.97 17.48
CA VAL A 31 21.53 -1.16 17.37
C VAL A 31 22.17 0.21 17.18
N LYS A 32 22.78 0.72 18.26
CA LYS A 32 23.67 1.89 18.22
C LYS A 32 24.94 1.50 17.46
N ALA A 33 25.18 2.13 16.31
CA ALA A 33 26.40 1.91 15.53
C ALA A 33 27.56 2.66 16.17
N GLU A 34 28.32 1.99 17.05
CA GLU A 34 29.63 2.47 17.48
C GLU A 34 30.71 1.87 16.57
N GLY A 35 31.58 2.74 16.07
CA GLY A 35 32.61 2.42 15.10
C GLY A 35 33.57 1.35 15.59
N GLY A 36 33.66 0.26 14.82
CA GLY A 36 34.59 -0.82 15.07
C GLY A 36 34.64 -1.72 13.83
N SER A 37 35.78 -1.71 13.15
CA SER A 37 36.08 -2.57 12.01
C SER A 37 36.01 -4.05 12.42
N SER A 38 34.90 -4.75 12.10
CA SER A 38 34.86 -6.22 12.12
C SER A 38 33.64 -6.78 11.37
N ARG A 39 33.94 -7.48 10.28
CA ARG A 39 33.47 -8.84 9.93
C ARG A 39 31.96 -9.06 9.88
N TYR A 40 31.46 -9.33 8.66
CA TYR A 40 30.22 -10.02 8.32
C TYR A 40 29.52 -10.64 9.54
N LYS A 41 28.60 -9.90 10.16
CA LYS A 41 27.65 -10.51 11.10
C LYS A 41 26.84 -11.48 10.27
N ALA A 42 26.94 -12.77 10.56
CA ALA A 42 26.06 -13.77 9.97
C ALA A 42 24.62 -13.27 10.19
N GLN A 43 23.94 -12.92 9.10
CA GLN A 43 22.52 -12.60 9.15
C GLN A 43 21.83 -13.80 9.76
N ASP A 44 20.95 -13.54 10.73
CA ASP A 44 20.10 -14.58 11.27
C ASP A 44 19.26 -15.13 10.09
N PRO A 45 19.39 -16.43 9.75
CA PRO A 45 18.67 -17.00 8.61
C PRO A 45 17.14 -17.01 8.81
N SER A 46 16.67 -16.68 10.02
CA SER A 46 15.25 -16.51 10.31
C SER A 46 14.68 -15.15 9.88
N THR A 47 15.53 -14.15 9.65
CA THR A 47 15.10 -12.80 9.26
C THR A 47 15.13 -12.62 7.74
N CYS A 48 14.01 -12.24 7.15
CA CYS A 48 13.92 -11.82 5.76
C CYS A 48 14.00 -10.30 5.65
N MET A 49 14.72 -9.82 4.63
CA MET A 49 14.81 -8.41 4.28
C MET A 49 14.23 -8.18 2.89
N ARG A 50 13.44 -7.12 2.74
CA ARG A 50 12.79 -6.74 1.48
C ARG A 50 12.87 -5.24 1.25
N VAL A 51 12.83 -4.83 -0.01
CA VAL A 51 12.81 -3.43 -0.41
C VAL A 51 11.38 -3.04 -0.79
N ILE A 52 10.84 -2.02 -0.12
CA ILE A 52 9.57 -1.40 -0.47
C ILE A 52 9.86 0.02 -0.95
N ARG A 53 9.39 0.35 -2.14
CA ARG A 53 9.35 1.70 -2.68
C ARG A 53 8.05 2.40 -2.28
N ASP A 54 8.15 3.65 -1.87
CA ASP A 54 7.00 4.52 -1.67
C ASP A 54 6.39 4.91 -3.04
N GLY A 55 5.10 4.68 -3.23
CA GLY A 55 4.40 4.99 -4.48
C GLY A 55 4.23 6.49 -4.78
N HIS A 56 4.48 7.38 -3.81
CA HIS A 56 4.34 8.83 -3.98
C HIS A 56 5.63 9.49 -4.51
N ASP A 57 6.77 9.25 -3.87
CA ASP A 57 8.06 9.89 -4.20
C ASP A 57 9.11 8.93 -4.78
N GLY A 58 8.83 7.63 -4.80
CA GLY A 58 9.75 6.60 -5.28
C GLY A 58 10.88 6.28 -4.30
N GLN A 59 10.85 6.78 -3.06
CA GLN A 59 11.88 6.49 -2.07
C GLN A 59 11.85 5.01 -1.65
N GLU A 60 13.02 4.40 -1.56
CA GLU A 60 13.17 2.98 -1.22
C GLU A 60 13.50 2.80 0.26
N PHE A 61 12.78 1.89 0.90
CA PHE A 61 12.92 1.52 2.29
C PHE A 61 13.17 0.03 2.43
N ILE A 62 14.08 -0.34 3.33
CA ILE A 62 14.34 -1.74 3.65
C ILE A 62 13.49 -2.13 4.86
N ILE A 63 12.63 -3.12 4.68
CA ILE A 63 11.88 -3.74 5.77
C ILE A 63 12.55 -5.07 6.16
N SER A 64 12.49 -5.41 7.44
CA SER A 64 13.00 -6.66 7.98
C SER A 64 12.01 -7.27 8.96
N GLY A 65 11.75 -8.56 8.83
CA GLY A 65 10.84 -9.32 9.69
C GLY A 65 11.09 -10.82 9.58
N ASP A 66 10.29 -11.61 10.28
CA ASP A 66 10.41 -13.07 10.21
C ASP A 66 9.89 -13.59 8.86
N ARG A 67 10.39 -14.74 8.41
CA ARG A 67 9.99 -15.33 7.11
C ARG A 67 8.48 -15.51 6.93
N GLY A 68 7.78 -15.74 8.04
CA GLY A 68 6.33 -15.97 8.08
C GLY A 68 5.50 -14.70 8.25
N ASP A 69 6.12 -13.56 8.57
CA ASP A 69 5.40 -12.29 8.69
C ASP A 69 4.96 -11.82 7.30
N THR A 70 3.80 -11.16 7.24
CA THR A 70 3.33 -10.58 5.98
C THR A 70 3.96 -9.21 5.73
N PHE A 71 4.02 -8.79 4.47
CA PHE A 71 4.49 -7.46 4.10
C PHE A 71 3.74 -6.36 4.89
N ALA A 72 2.42 -6.47 5.00
CA ALA A 72 1.61 -5.51 5.73
C ALA A 72 1.92 -5.49 7.25
N GLN A 73 2.17 -6.63 7.87
CA GLN A 73 2.53 -6.71 9.29
C GLN A 73 3.87 -6.02 9.56
N VAL A 74 4.87 -6.29 8.72
CA VAL A 74 6.23 -5.75 8.89
C VAL A 74 6.25 -4.24 8.64
N CYS A 75 5.59 -3.77 7.58
CA CYS A 75 5.44 -2.33 7.33
C CYS A 75 4.72 -1.62 8.49
N LYS A 76 3.65 -2.22 9.05
CA LYS A 76 2.95 -1.65 10.22
C LYS A 76 3.83 -1.59 11.46
N ALA A 77 4.71 -2.58 11.67
CA ALA A 77 5.61 -2.60 12.81
C ALA A 77 6.71 -1.52 12.68
N ASN A 78 7.26 -1.37 11.48
CA ASN A 78 8.35 -0.45 11.15
C ASN A 78 7.89 0.57 10.10
N TRP A 79 6.95 1.43 10.49
CA TRP A 79 6.36 2.41 9.57
C TRP A 79 7.35 3.55 9.28
N CYS A 80 7.82 3.64 8.03
CA CYS A 80 8.76 4.65 7.57
C CYS A 80 8.24 5.53 6.42
N PHE A 81 6.99 5.31 5.98
CA PHE A 81 6.39 6.03 4.85
C PHE A 81 5.70 7.29 5.35
N GLU A 82 6.32 8.46 5.13
CA GLU A 82 5.75 9.75 5.56
C GLU A 82 4.61 10.22 4.65
N SER A 83 4.67 9.84 3.37
CA SER A 83 3.65 10.19 2.36
C SER A 83 2.33 9.43 2.57
N VAL A 84 2.38 8.27 3.24
CA VAL A 84 1.24 7.40 3.45
C VAL A 84 0.86 7.36 4.92
N ASN A 85 -0.40 7.62 5.22
CA ASN A 85 -0.90 7.53 6.59
C ASN A 85 -0.98 6.07 7.04
N ARG A 86 -0.26 5.71 8.09
CA ARG A 86 -0.30 4.35 8.68
C ARG A 86 -1.72 3.83 8.96
N LYS A 87 -2.65 4.73 9.31
CA LYS A 87 -4.05 4.39 9.65
C LYS A 87 -4.98 4.36 8.44
N SER A 88 -4.57 4.89 7.29
CA SER A 88 -5.39 4.83 6.07
C SER A 88 -5.35 3.43 5.45
N LYS A 89 -6.18 3.22 4.45
CA LYS A 89 -6.09 2.04 3.59
C LYS A 89 -4.91 2.22 2.62
N TRP A 90 -4.10 1.19 2.50
CA TRP A 90 -2.97 1.08 1.59
C TRP A 90 -2.72 -0.41 1.36
N TYR A 91 -2.02 -0.71 0.29
CA TYR A 91 -1.64 -2.07 -0.10
C TYR A 91 -0.26 -2.03 -0.76
N ILE A 92 0.32 -3.19 -1.01
CA ILE A 92 1.66 -3.36 -1.57
C ILE A 92 1.53 -4.17 -2.84
N GLU A 93 2.01 -3.61 -3.96
CA GLU A 93 2.07 -4.30 -5.25
C GLU A 93 3.46 -4.85 -5.52
N ASP A 94 3.54 -5.98 -6.22
CA ASP A 94 4.76 -6.45 -6.86
C ASP A 94 5.00 -5.74 -8.22
N GLU A 95 6.08 -6.10 -8.90
CA GLU A 95 6.42 -5.55 -10.23
C GLU A 95 5.40 -5.89 -11.33
N HIS A 96 4.48 -6.81 -11.07
CA HIS A 96 3.42 -7.23 -11.97
C HIS A 96 2.06 -6.59 -11.64
N GLY A 97 1.98 -5.76 -10.60
CA GLY A 97 0.75 -5.12 -10.14
C GLY A 97 -0.17 -6.06 -9.34
N ASN A 98 0.36 -7.15 -8.77
CA ASN A 98 -0.41 -8.01 -7.88
C ASN A 98 -0.32 -7.49 -6.45
N ASP A 99 -1.45 -7.43 -5.74
CA ASP A 99 -1.45 -7.14 -4.31
C ASP A 99 -0.83 -8.31 -3.53
N VAL A 100 0.29 -8.03 -2.86
CA VAL A 100 1.05 -8.97 -2.03
C VAL A 100 1.07 -8.56 -0.56
N SER A 101 0.18 -7.65 -0.14
CA SER A 101 0.14 -7.12 1.24
C SER A 101 0.07 -8.21 2.31
N ASP A 102 -0.72 -9.26 2.06
CA ASP A 102 -0.94 -10.38 2.98
C ASP A 102 -0.03 -11.58 2.69
N ASN A 103 0.86 -11.47 1.71
CA ASN A 103 1.80 -12.53 1.39
C ASN A 103 2.95 -12.56 2.42
N PRO A 104 3.44 -13.75 2.80
CA PRO A 104 4.64 -13.86 3.64
C PRO A 104 5.86 -13.26 2.97
N LEU A 105 6.77 -12.64 3.74
CA LEU A 105 8.01 -12.06 3.21
C LEU A 105 8.82 -13.03 2.34
N GLN A 106 8.84 -14.31 2.71
CA GLN A 106 9.60 -15.33 1.96
C GLN A 106 8.94 -15.80 0.66
N SER A 107 7.68 -15.47 0.43
CA SER A 107 6.90 -16.06 -0.67
C SER A 107 7.22 -15.43 -2.02
N VAL A 108 7.67 -14.18 -2.02
CA VAL A 108 7.99 -13.41 -3.23
C VAL A 108 9.31 -12.68 -3.00
N ASP A 109 10.15 -12.67 -4.03
CA ASP A 109 11.35 -11.83 -4.13
C ASP A 109 11.08 -10.74 -5.17
N GLY A 110 11.63 -9.54 -4.97
CA GLY A 110 11.44 -8.43 -5.90
C GLY A 110 11.51 -7.07 -5.22
N VAL A 111 11.21 -6.04 -6.02
CA VAL A 111 10.95 -4.68 -5.52
C VAL A 111 9.43 -4.52 -5.46
N PHE A 112 8.96 -4.02 -4.32
CA PHE A 112 7.53 -3.84 -4.08
C PHE A 112 7.20 -2.37 -3.96
N VAL A 113 5.98 -1.97 -4.29
CA VAL A 113 5.53 -0.57 -4.22
C VAL A 113 4.36 -0.46 -3.25
N LEU A 114 4.47 0.45 -2.28
CA LEU A 114 3.38 0.74 -1.37
C LEU A 114 2.47 1.81 -1.96
N ILE A 115 1.19 1.48 -2.13
CA ILE A 115 0.20 2.33 -2.80
C ILE A 115 -0.89 2.74 -1.80
N PRO A 116 -1.15 4.05 -1.62
CA PRO A 116 -2.28 4.52 -0.85
C PRO A 116 -3.59 4.27 -1.59
N ALA A 117 -4.59 3.68 -0.91
CA ALA A 117 -5.87 3.35 -1.55
C ALA A 117 -6.76 4.56 -1.87
N TYR A 118 -6.35 5.78 -1.50
CA TYR A 118 -7.04 7.03 -1.83
C TYR A 118 -6.53 7.69 -3.12
N SER A 119 -5.43 7.19 -3.69
CA SER A 119 -4.78 7.81 -4.87
C SER A 119 -5.60 7.67 -6.15
N SER A 120 -6.55 6.73 -6.20
CA SER A 120 -7.48 6.56 -7.32
C SER A 120 -8.49 7.70 -7.48
N GLU A 121 -8.59 8.61 -6.51
CA GLU A 121 -9.41 9.84 -6.62
C GLU A 121 -8.59 11.08 -7.03
N ILE A 122 -7.25 11.03 -7.03
CA ILE A 122 -6.41 12.23 -7.23
C ILE A 122 -6.10 12.50 -8.72
N GLN A 123 -6.43 11.59 -9.64
CA GLN A 123 -6.28 11.84 -11.08
C GLN A 123 -7.62 11.84 -11.81
N LYS A 124 -8.39 12.93 -11.64
CA LYS A 124 -9.32 13.46 -12.65
C LYS A 124 -9.63 14.94 -12.38
N GLU A 125 -8.62 15.76 -12.08
CA GLU A 125 -8.70 17.14 -12.57
C GLU A 125 -8.28 17.07 -14.04
N GLU A 126 -9.25 16.77 -14.91
CA GLU A 126 -9.09 17.12 -16.31
C GLU A 126 -8.75 18.61 -16.34
N PRO A 127 -7.69 19.04 -17.05
CA PRO A 127 -7.52 20.45 -17.32
C PRO A 127 -8.81 20.90 -18.01
N ASN A 128 -9.59 21.70 -17.30
CA ASN A 128 -10.80 22.28 -17.81
C ASN A 128 -10.38 23.21 -18.95
N GLU A 129 -10.33 22.70 -20.18
CA GLU A 129 -10.13 23.45 -21.44
C GLU A 129 -11.37 24.33 -21.72
N SER A 130 -11.79 25.11 -20.73
CA SER A 130 -12.74 26.20 -20.88
C SER A 130 -12.08 27.52 -20.50
N ASP A 131 -10.91 27.78 -21.08
CA ASP A 131 -10.58 29.15 -21.47
C ASP A 131 -10.98 29.33 -22.94
N GLU A 132 -12.29 29.50 -23.10
CA GLU A 132 -12.84 30.44 -24.06
C GLU A 132 -12.06 31.76 -23.94
N TYR A 133 -11.15 32.04 -24.90
CA TYR A 133 -10.85 33.42 -25.25
C TYR A 133 -11.03 33.63 -26.75
N SER A 134 -12.29 33.86 -27.06
CA SER A 134 -12.83 34.81 -28.03
C SER A 134 -11.84 35.48 -28.99
N SER A 135 -12.01 35.12 -30.25
CA SER A 135 -12.04 35.98 -31.43
C SER A 135 -11.73 37.47 -31.18
N ILE A 136 -10.55 37.90 -31.64
CA ILE A 136 -10.34 39.29 -32.05
C ILE A 136 -9.94 39.24 -33.51
N HIS A 137 -10.95 39.45 -34.36
CA HIS A 137 -10.79 39.80 -35.76
C HIS A 137 -9.85 41.01 -35.85
N ASP A 138 -8.62 40.81 -36.31
CA ASP A 138 -7.75 41.90 -36.72
C ASP A 138 -8.19 42.36 -38.13
N SER A 139 -9.25 43.17 -38.15
CA SER A 139 -9.70 43.89 -39.33
C SER A 139 -8.68 44.98 -39.66
N VAL A 140 -7.79 44.69 -40.60
CA VAL A 140 -6.87 45.68 -41.17
C VAL A 140 -7.65 46.51 -42.21
N GLU A 141 -8.04 47.73 -41.83
CA GLU A 141 -8.53 48.77 -42.75
C GLU A 141 -7.36 49.65 -43.26
N TYR A 142 -7.50 50.10 -44.51
CA TYR A 142 -6.53 50.79 -45.36
C TYR A 142 -6.25 52.26 -44.95
N TYR A 143 -5.10 52.78 -45.37
CA TYR A 143 -4.94 54.19 -45.75
C TYR A 143 -4.34 54.29 -47.16
N ASP A 144 -4.87 55.27 -47.92
CA ASP A 144 -4.55 55.67 -49.31
C ASP A 144 -3.06 55.91 -49.59
#